data_AF-A0A9B0F5H3-F1
#
_entry.id   AF-A0A9B0F5H3-F1
#
_cell.length_a   1.000
_cell.length_b   1.000
_cell.length_c   1.000
_cell.angle_alpha   90.00
_cell.angle_beta   90.00
_cell.angle_gamma   90.00
#
_symmetry.space_group_name_H-M   'P 1'
#
loop_
_entity.id
_entity.type
_entity.pdbx_description
1 polymer ?
#
loop_
_entity_poly.entity_id
_entity_poly.type
_entity_poly.pdbx_seq_one_letter_code
_entity_poly.pdbx_strand_id
1 'polypeptide(L)'
;MSDESEYDVEPEEFDIYKRKYQFLLDRCEVLQQENERLVYRIQRVRKLLKRTRKEKKFLIDRLDQHGDRWREAPMGVLEENNVFQVTPKPEKGPKATAHNSKEEKTKKGTKRKGAKTDPNAPKRPANPFFQFCQEQRPRVMERLAGEPEPSKQELTRQLATTWKSLSSEDKKVYYDMYERSKEKYVAEMQIYNKKSEDTPNHMSLNIT
;
A
#
# COMPACT_ATOMS: atom_id res chain seq x y z
N MET A 1 11.51 -64.93 23.59
CA MET A 1 11.61 -63.80 22.66
C MET A 1 10.85 -62.65 23.28
N SER A 2 11.57 -61.74 23.93
CA SER A 2 11.28 -60.31 24.04
C SER A 2 12.54 -59.72 24.67
N ASP A 3 13.36 -59.15 23.80
CA ASP A 3 14.53 -58.34 24.11
C ASP A 3 13.98 -56.97 24.51
N GLU A 4 13.90 -56.71 25.81
CA GLU A 4 13.66 -55.37 26.34
C GLU A 4 15.01 -54.82 26.77
N SER A 5 15.76 -54.35 25.78
CA SER A 5 16.97 -53.57 25.97
C SER A 5 16.63 -52.36 26.84
N GLU A 6 17.02 -52.42 28.10
CA GLU A 6 17.11 -51.29 29.01
C GLU A 6 18.10 -50.30 28.37
N TYR A 7 17.56 -49.25 27.74
CA TYR A 7 18.36 -48.20 27.14
C TYR A 7 19.02 -47.41 28.27
N ASP A 8 20.22 -47.83 28.68
CA ASP A 8 21.11 -47.06 29.52
C ASP A 8 21.52 -45.78 28.77
N VAL A 9 20.74 -44.71 28.96
CA VAL A 9 21.10 -43.38 28.50
C VAL A 9 22.24 -42.90 29.39
N GLU A 10 23.44 -42.85 28.81
CA GLU A 10 24.66 -42.34 29.45
C GLU A 10 24.36 -41.01 30.19
N PRO A 11 24.72 -40.88 31.49
CA PRO A 11 24.35 -39.72 32.32
C PRO A 11 24.71 -38.35 31.72
N GLU A 12 25.77 -38.29 30.92
CA GLU A 12 26.19 -37.07 30.22
C GLU A 12 25.26 -36.68 29.06
N GLU A 13 24.70 -37.65 28.32
CA GLU A 13 23.70 -37.36 27.29
C GLU A 13 22.40 -36.86 27.91
N PHE A 14 21.96 -37.46 29.01
CA PHE A 14 20.79 -37.02 29.76
C PHE A 14 20.92 -35.56 30.20
N ASP A 15 22.10 -35.15 30.68
CA ASP A 15 22.38 -33.76 31.07
C ASP A 15 22.37 -32.78 29.89
N ILE A 16 22.85 -33.21 28.71
CA ILE A 16 22.77 -32.42 27.49
C ILE A 16 21.32 -32.23 27.04
N TYR A 17 20.51 -33.29 27.06
CA TYR A 17 19.08 -33.19 26.72
C TYR A 17 18.32 -32.30 27.69
N LYS A 18 18.60 -32.41 28.99
CA LYS A 18 18.02 -31.55 30.02
C LYS A 18 18.35 -30.07 29.78
N ARG A 19 19.59 -29.74 29.43
CA ARG A 19 20.00 -28.36 29.08
C ARG A 19 19.32 -27.86 27.81
N LYS A 20 19.25 -28.68 26.76
CA LYS A 20 18.56 -28.34 25.50
C LYS A 20 17.07 -28.10 25.71
N TYR A 21 16.43 -28.95 26.50
CA TYR A 21 15.02 -28.80 26.89
C TYR A 21 14.79 -27.51 27.66
N GLN A 22 15.64 -27.21 28.66
CA GLN A 22 15.54 -25.97 29.41
C GLN A 22 15.72 -24.74 28.51
N PHE A 23 16.69 -24.76 27.61
CA PHE A 23 16.90 -23.67 26.66
C PHE A 23 15.68 -23.46 25.74
N LEU A 24 15.03 -24.55 25.30
CA LEU A 24 13.82 -24.46 24.48
C LEU A 24 12.65 -23.90 25.29
N LEU A 25 12.48 -24.29 26.55
CA LEU A 25 11.48 -23.73 27.45
C LEU A 25 11.68 -22.22 27.63
N ASP A 26 12.90 -21.79 27.96
CA ASP A 26 13.22 -20.38 28.16
C ASP A 26 12.94 -19.56 26.88
N ARG A 27 13.29 -20.11 25.71
CA ARG A 27 12.99 -19.47 24.42
C ARG A 27 11.49 -19.38 24.15
N CYS A 28 10.73 -20.43 24.47
CA CYS A 28 9.27 -20.42 24.34
C CYS A 28 8.64 -19.38 25.28
N GLU A 29 9.16 -19.23 26.50
CA GLU A 29 8.70 -18.22 27.44
C GLU A 29 8.96 -16.79 26.95
N VAL A 30 10.16 -16.52 26.44
CA VAL A 30 10.48 -15.20 25.84
C VAL A 30 9.53 -14.91 24.68
N LEU A 31 9.34 -15.85 23.76
CA LEU A 31 8.42 -15.69 22.63
C LEU A 31 6.97 -15.44 23.09
N GLN A 32 6.53 -16.12 24.14
CA GLN A 32 5.22 -15.93 24.74
C GLN A 32 5.06 -14.51 25.30
N GLN A 33 6.03 -14.04 26.09
CA GLN A 33 6.04 -12.67 26.64
C GLN A 33 6.04 -11.60 25.52
N GLU A 34 6.80 -11.82 24.45
CA GLU A 34 6.82 -10.91 23.31
C GLU A 34 5.48 -10.87 22.57
N ASN A 35 4.85 -12.03 22.38
CA ASN A 35 3.52 -12.13 21.77
C ASN A 35 2.47 -11.41 22.62
N GLU A 36 2.47 -11.58 23.93
CA GLU A 36 1.56 -10.89 24.84
C GLU A 36 1.73 -9.36 24.76
N ARG A 37 2.98 -8.88 24.73
CA ARG A 37 3.31 -7.47 24.53
C ARG A 37 2.77 -6.94 23.20
N LEU A 38 2.90 -7.71 22.11
CA LEU A 38 2.36 -7.36 20.80
C LEU A 38 0.83 -7.30 20.81
N VAL A 39 0.17 -8.29 21.42
CA VAL A 39 -1.29 -8.32 21.57
C VAL A 39 -1.78 -7.09 22.32
N TYR A 40 -1.15 -6.74 23.44
CA TYR A 40 -1.49 -5.53 24.20
C TYR A 40 -1.36 -4.25 23.35
N ARG A 41 -0.24 -4.10 22.60
CA ARG A 41 -0.03 -2.96 21.70
C ARG A 41 -1.10 -2.89 20.62
N ILE A 42 -1.45 -4.02 20.01
CA ILE A 42 -2.52 -4.10 19.00
C ILE A 42 -3.86 -3.66 19.60
N GLN A 43 -4.21 -4.17 20.79
CA GLN A 43 -5.44 -3.78 21.48
C GLN A 43 -5.47 -2.28 21.79
N ARG A 44 -4.36 -1.70 22.24
CA ARG A 44 -4.23 -0.26 22.50
C ARG A 44 -4.48 0.57 21.24
N VAL A 45 -3.85 0.22 20.12
CA VAL A 45 -4.06 0.89 18.83
C VAL A 45 -5.50 0.75 18.36
N ARG A 46 -6.12 -0.43 18.51
CA ARG A 46 -7.54 -0.65 18.18
C ARG A 46 -8.46 0.26 19.02
N LYS A 47 -8.17 0.45 20.30
CA LYS A 47 -8.92 1.34 21.19
C LYS A 47 -8.79 2.80 20.76
N LEU A 48 -7.58 3.26 20.42
CA LEU A 48 -7.34 4.60 19.87
C LEU A 48 -8.11 4.83 18.57
N LEU A 49 -8.00 3.92 17.60
CA LEU A 49 -8.73 4.03 16.34
C LEU A 49 -10.25 4.05 16.54
N LYS A 50 -10.77 3.26 17.50
CA LYS A 50 -12.20 3.28 17.86
C LYS A 50 -12.61 4.65 18.42
N ARG A 51 -11.77 5.26 19.27
CA ARG A 51 -11.97 6.61 19.81
C ARG A 51 -11.97 7.66 18.70
N THR A 52 -10.95 7.69 17.85
CA THR A 52 -10.86 8.64 16.72
C THR A 52 -12.04 8.50 15.76
N ARG A 53 -12.51 7.26 15.50
CA ARG A 53 -13.72 7.04 14.69
C ARG A 53 -14.98 7.61 15.33
N LYS A 54 -15.12 7.47 16.66
CA LYS A 54 -16.25 8.05 17.40
C LYS A 54 -16.19 9.57 17.39
N GLU A 55 -15.02 10.16 17.67
CA GLU A 55 -14.80 11.61 17.63
C GLU A 55 -15.10 12.18 16.25
N LYS A 56 -14.56 11.55 15.19
CA LYS A 56 -14.89 11.91 13.81
C LYS A 56 -16.40 11.84 13.56
N LYS A 57 -17.05 10.73 13.92
CA LYS A 57 -18.50 10.57 13.73
C LYS A 57 -19.28 11.67 14.46
N PHE A 58 -18.92 11.95 15.70
CA PHE A 58 -19.55 13.01 16.48
C PHE A 58 -19.44 14.38 15.80
N LEU A 59 -18.25 14.73 15.29
CA LEU A 59 -18.04 15.98 14.56
C LEU A 59 -18.87 16.04 13.28
N ILE A 60 -18.92 14.94 12.52
CA ILE A 60 -19.75 14.80 11.32
C ILE A 60 -21.23 15.01 11.66
N ASP A 61 -21.74 14.28 12.64
CA ASP A 61 -23.15 14.36 13.06
C ASP A 61 -23.49 15.77 13.56
N ARG A 62 -22.55 16.45 14.23
CA ARG A 62 -22.72 17.83 14.69
C ARG A 62 -22.74 18.82 13.53
N LEU A 63 -21.84 18.69 12.56
CA LEU A 63 -21.80 19.55 11.39
C LEU A 63 -23.04 19.36 10.50
N ASP A 64 -23.52 18.12 10.37
CA ASP A 64 -24.77 17.82 9.66
C ASP A 64 -25.99 18.49 10.33
N GLN A 65 -26.02 18.62 11.68
CA GLN A 65 -27.09 19.35 12.40
C GLN A 65 -27.12 20.85 12.06
N HIS A 66 -25.97 21.45 11.75
CA HIS A 66 -25.87 22.87 11.41
C HIS A 66 -26.28 23.16 9.95
N GLY A 67 -26.59 22.13 9.15
CA GLY A 67 -27.10 22.29 7.78
C GLY A 67 -26.07 22.80 6.77
N ASP A 68 -24.80 22.87 7.14
CA ASP A 68 -23.71 23.35 6.29
C ASP A 68 -23.26 22.25 5.30
N ARG A 69 -22.92 22.62 4.06
CA ARG A 69 -22.38 21.70 3.02
C ARG A 69 -20.89 21.42 3.26
N TRP A 70 -20.51 21.12 4.50
CA TRP A 70 -19.12 20.82 4.89
C TRP A 70 -18.53 19.61 4.13
N ARG A 71 -19.38 18.75 3.57
CA ARG A 71 -18.99 17.60 2.74
C ARG A 71 -18.45 17.98 1.36
N GLU A 72 -18.86 19.14 0.86
CA GLU A 72 -18.51 19.68 -0.45
C GLU A 72 -17.66 20.96 -0.33
N ALA A 73 -17.52 21.48 0.89
CA ALA A 73 -16.60 22.56 1.21
C ALA A 73 -15.19 22.14 0.75
N PRO A 74 -14.55 22.92 -0.14
CA PRO A 74 -13.14 22.75 -0.43
C PRO A 74 -12.41 22.83 0.91
N MET A 75 -11.78 21.73 1.34
CA MET A 75 -10.83 21.75 2.44
C MET A 75 -9.61 22.53 1.94
N GLY A 76 -9.76 23.85 1.87
CA GLY A 76 -8.71 24.79 1.55
C GLY A 76 -7.63 24.61 2.59
N VAL A 77 -6.45 24.28 2.12
CA VAL A 77 -5.23 24.32 2.91
C VAL A 77 -5.13 25.77 3.40
N LEU A 78 -5.39 26.01 4.68
CA LEU A 78 -4.82 27.18 5.36
C LEU A 78 -3.31 26.94 5.37
N GLU A 79 -2.68 27.37 4.29
CA GLU A 79 -1.24 27.44 4.13
C GLU A 79 -0.76 28.70 4.86
N GLU A 80 -0.90 28.72 6.18
CA GLU A 80 -0.10 29.61 7.01
C GLU A 80 1.25 28.93 7.22
N ASN A 81 2.13 29.11 6.23
CA ASN A 81 3.57 29.37 6.38
C ASN A 81 4.27 29.30 5.02
N ASN A 82 4.17 30.42 4.29
CA ASN A 82 5.15 31.03 3.40
C ASN A 82 6.41 30.19 3.04
N VAL A 83 6.58 29.88 1.75
CA VAL A 83 7.54 30.50 0.82
C VAL A 83 7.61 29.61 -0.42
N PHE A 84 7.27 30.19 -1.57
CA PHE A 84 7.87 30.00 -2.90
C PHE A 84 6.85 29.83 -4.04
N GLN A 85 6.74 30.93 -4.79
CA GLN A 85 6.36 31.04 -6.20
C GLN A 85 4.89 30.91 -6.59
N VAL A 86 4.24 32.08 -6.48
CA VAL A 86 3.21 32.56 -7.40
C VAL A 86 3.76 32.58 -8.83
N THR A 87 3.06 31.91 -9.76
CA THR A 87 2.89 32.44 -11.12
C THR A 87 1.43 32.27 -11.54
N PRO A 88 0.75 33.31 -12.05
CA PRO A 88 -0.65 33.24 -12.43
C PRO A 88 -0.79 32.73 -13.88
N LYS A 89 -1.77 31.86 -14.14
CA LYS A 89 -2.20 31.51 -15.51
C LYS A 89 -3.73 31.61 -15.63
N PRO A 90 -4.28 32.17 -16.73
CA PRO A 90 -5.43 33.06 -16.68
C PRO A 90 -6.77 32.33 -16.80
N GLU A 91 -7.80 33.06 -16.36
CA GLU A 91 -9.21 32.74 -16.35
C GLU A 91 -9.79 32.44 -17.75
N LYS A 92 -10.66 31.42 -17.82
CA LYS A 92 -11.75 31.35 -18.80
C LYS A 92 -13.03 30.93 -18.09
N GLY A 93 -14.00 31.85 -18.08
CA GLY A 93 -15.37 31.65 -17.63
C GLY A 93 -16.24 30.85 -18.62
N PRO A 94 -17.57 30.87 -18.47
CA PRO A 94 -18.32 29.67 -18.06
C PRO A 94 -19.21 29.10 -19.18
N LYS A 95 -19.51 27.79 -19.12
CA LYS A 95 -20.69 27.22 -19.81
C LYS A 95 -21.44 26.21 -18.93
N ALA A 96 -22.59 26.70 -18.45
CA ALA A 96 -23.90 26.07 -18.28
C ALA A 96 -24.04 24.58 -17.89
N THR A 97 -24.62 24.43 -16.70
CA THR A 97 -25.51 23.40 -16.13
C THR A 97 -26.26 22.42 -17.04
N ALA A 98 -26.26 21.14 -16.64
CA ALA A 98 -27.42 20.24 -16.69
C ALA A 98 -27.33 19.17 -15.56
N HIS A 99 -28.34 19.13 -14.67
CA HIS A 99 -28.66 18.00 -13.75
C HIS A 99 -29.16 16.79 -14.58
N ASN A 100 -29.11 15.50 -14.24
CA ASN A 100 -29.37 14.72 -13.01
C ASN A 100 -28.96 13.26 -13.36
N SER A 101 -28.29 12.44 -12.54
CA SER A 101 -28.94 11.48 -11.64
C SER A 101 -27.93 10.69 -10.77
N LYS A 102 -28.41 10.32 -9.58
CA LYS A 102 -27.80 9.50 -8.51
C LYS A 102 -27.04 8.26 -8.95
N GLU A 103 -25.89 7.99 -8.30
CA GLU A 103 -25.76 6.79 -7.45
C GLU A 103 -24.55 6.82 -6.49
N GLU A 104 -24.81 6.42 -5.25
CA GLU A 104 -23.89 6.31 -4.12
C GLU A 104 -22.78 5.27 -4.34
N LYS A 105 -21.51 5.59 -4.00
CA LYS A 105 -20.57 4.56 -3.51
C LYS A 105 -19.69 5.09 -2.37
N THR A 106 -20.06 4.66 -1.16
CA THR A 106 -19.24 4.71 0.04
C THR A 106 -17.95 3.88 -0.14
N LYS A 107 -16.77 4.45 0.15
CA LYS A 107 -15.51 3.69 0.19
C LYS A 107 -15.11 3.39 1.64
N LYS A 108 -15.54 2.23 2.13
CA LYS A 108 -14.90 1.51 3.24
C LYS A 108 -13.61 0.85 2.73
N GLY A 109 -12.48 1.21 3.34
CA GLY A 109 -11.19 0.54 3.12
C GLY A 109 -11.16 -0.84 3.78
N THR A 110 -11.45 -1.87 3.00
CA THR A 110 -11.09 -3.26 3.29
C THR A 110 -9.91 -3.61 2.38
N LYS A 111 -8.82 -4.14 2.95
CA LYS A 111 -7.72 -4.74 2.17
C LYS A 111 -8.33 -5.73 1.17
N ARG A 112 -8.37 -5.36 -0.11
CA ARG A 112 -8.88 -6.21 -1.18
C ARG A 112 -7.90 -7.37 -1.29
N LYS A 113 -8.31 -8.57 -0.84
CA LYS A 113 -7.86 -9.82 -1.46
C LYS A 113 -8.01 -9.60 -2.97
N GLY A 114 -6.92 -9.73 -3.73
CA GLY A 114 -6.88 -9.32 -5.13
C GLY A 114 -8.08 -9.85 -5.89
N ALA A 115 -9.01 -8.95 -6.24
CA ALA A 115 -9.93 -9.26 -7.30
C ALA A 115 -9.06 -9.62 -8.50
N LYS A 116 -9.28 -10.80 -9.10
CA LYS A 116 -8.62 -11.21 -10.34
C LYS A 116 -8.83 -10.04 -11.30
N THR A 117 -7.76 -9.26 -11.49
CA THR A 117 -7.80 -8.12 -12.40
C THR A 117 -7.95 -8.75 -13.78
N ASP A 118 -8.96 -8.31 -14.53
CA ASP A 118 -9.17 -8.82 -15.89
C ASP A 118 -7.84 -8.77 -16.65
N PRO A 119 -7.34 -9.88 -17.20
CA PRO A 119 -6.08 -9.90 -17.95
C PRO A 119 -6.05 -8.89 -19.10
N ASN A 120 -7.21 -8.50 -19.63
CA ASN A 120 -7.36 -7.56 -20.73
C ASN A 120 -7.54 -6.10 -20.28
N ALA A 121 -7.69 -5.83 -18.98
CA ALA A 121 -7.80 -4.47 -18.49
C ALA A 121 -6.44 -3.74 -18.59
N PRO A 122 -6.41 -2.49 -19.09
CA PRO A 122 -5.19 -1.69 -19.11
C PRO A 122 -4.55 -1.61 -17.71
N LYS A 123 -3.22 -1.69 -17.64
CA LYS A 123 -2.48 -1.62 -16.38
C LYS A 123 -2.31 -0.18 -15.93
N ARG A 124 -2.44 0.06 -14.63
CA ARG A 124 -2.22 1.40 -14.04
C ARG A 124 -0.79 1.87 -14.29
N PRO A 125 -0.57 3.15 -14.62
CA PRO A 125 0.76 3.70 -14.81
C PRO A 125 1.56 3.63 -13.50
N ALA A 126 2.86 3.36 -13.61
CA ALA A 126 3.77 3.35 -12.48
C ALA A 126 4.01 4.77 -11.96
N ASN A 127 3.98 4.96 -10.63
CA ASN A 127 4.31 6.23 -9.96
C ASN A 127 5.73 6.73 -10.36
N PRO A 128 5.97 8.05 -10.45
CA PRO A 128 7.29 8.65 -10.73
C PRO A 128 8.47 7.96 -10.01
N PHE A 129 8.37 7.73 -8.70
CA PHE A 129 9.44 7.06 -7.95
C PHE A 129 9.68 5.61 -8.40
N PHE A 130 8.61 4.90 -8.79
CA PHE A 130 8.73 3.53 -9.27
C PHE A 130 9.38 3.49 -10.66
N GLN A 131 9.08 4.46 -11.53
CA GLN A 131 9.75 4.62 -12.83
C GLN A 131 11.25 4.88 -12.63
N PHE A 132 11.59 5.79 -11.72
CA PHE A 132 12.98 6.02 -11.32
C PHE A 132 13.66 4.75 -10.81
N CYS A 133 13.01 3.99 -9.93
CA CYS A 133 13.55 2.72 -9.44
C CYS A 133 13.78 1.71 -10.58
N GLN A 134 12.88 1.66 -11.56
CA GLN A 134 12.98 0.73 -12.67
C GLN A 134 14.17 1.05 -13.60
N GLU A 135 14.44 2.33 -13.81
CA GLU A 135 15.59 2.78 -14.61
C GLU A 135 16.92 2.64 -13.84
N GLN A 136 16.93 2.96 -12.55
CA GLN A 136 18.18 3.01 -11.78
C GLN A 136 18.62 1.67 -11.20
N ARG A 137 17.70 0.73 -10.92
CA ARG A 137 18.06 -0.62 -10.43
C ARG A 137 19.11 -1.32 -11.30
N PRO A 138 18.95 -1.45 -12.62
CA PRO A 138 19.96 -2.10 -13.45
C PRO A 138 21.30 -1.36 -13.41
N ARG A 139 21.29 -0.03 -13.40
CA ARG A 139 22.53 0.78 -13.28
C ARG A 139 23.25 0.56 -11.95
N VAL A 140 22.51 0.44 -10.85
CA VAL A 140 23.09 0.14 -9.53
C VAL A 140 23.61 -1.30 -9.49
N MET A 141 22.88 -2.27 -10.06
CA MET A 141 23.33 -3.66 -10.14
C MET A 141 24.58 -3.81 -11.00
N GLU A 142 24.68 -3.10 -12.12
CA GLU A 142 25.88 -3.08 -12.97
C GLU A 142 27.10 -2.49 -12.25
N ARG A 143 26.92 -1.39 -11.49
CA ARG A 143 28.01 -0.84 -10.67
C ARG A 143 28.48 -1.79 -9.55
N LEU A 144 27.62 -2.71 -9.13
CA LEU A 144 27.91 -3.71 -8.10
C LEU A 144 28.25 -5.08 -8.69
N ALA A 145 28.44 -5.17 -10.01
CA ALA A 145 28.85 -6.40 -10.69
C ALA A 145 30.30 -6.74 -10.32
N GLY A 146 30.47 -7.37 -9.16
CA GLY A 146 31.76 -7.67 -8.53
C GLY A 146 31.67 -7.81 -7.02
N GLU A 147 30.65 -7.22 -6.40
CA GLU A 147 30.32 -7.35 -4.98
C GLU A 147 29.20 -8.39 -4.77
N PRO A 148 29.01 -8.93 -3.55
CA PRO A 148 27.87 -9.77 -3.24
C PRO A 148 26.56 -9.05 -3.57
N GLU A 149 25.66 -9.73 -4.28
CA GLU A 149 24.38 -9.15 -4.74
C GLU A 149 23.61 -8.58 -3.55
N PRO A 150 23.39 -7.24 -3.48
CA PRO A 150 22.66 -6.64 -2.39
C PRO A 150 21.20 -7.08 -2.43
N SER A 151 20.60 -7.28 -1.25
CA SER A 151 19.17 -7.58 -1.15
C SER A 151 18.33 -6.53 -1.86
N LYS A 152 17.24 -6.96 -2.53
CA LYS A 152 16.27 -6.08 -3.21
C LYS A 152 15.75 -4.97 -2.30
N GLN A 153 15.66 -5.23 -0.99
CA GLN A 153 15.25 -4.23 0.00
C GLN A 153 16.30 -3.13 0.17
N GLU A 154 17.58 -3.51 0.19
CA GLU A 154 18.70 -2.59 0.34
C GLU A 154 18.85 -1.70 -0.90
N LEU A 155 18.76 -2.28 -2.09
CA LEU A 155 18.70 -1.51 -3.35
C LEU A 155 17.56 -0.48 -3.35
N THR A 156 16.37 -0.89 -2.89
CA THR A 156 15.21 0.01 -2.83
C THR A 156 15.41 1.13 -1.80
N ARG A 157 16.07 0.84 -0.66
CA ARG A 157 16.41 1.84 0.35
C ARG A 157 17.42 2.86 -0.19
N GLN A 158 18.48 2.41 -0.86
CA GLN A 158 19.47 3.30 -1.48
C GLN A 158 18.83 4.22 -2.53
N LEU A 159 18.01 3.65 -3.42
CA LEU A 159 17.27 4.43 -4.42
C LEU A 159 16.29 5.42 -3.80
N ALA A 160 15.64 5.08 -2.68
CA ALA A 160 14.79 6.02 -1.96
C ALA A 160 15.57 7.22 -1.40
N THR A 161 16.81 7.00 -0.94
CA THR A 161 17.70 8.08 -0.51
C THR A 161 18.11 8.95 -1.69
N THR A 162 18.57 8.36 -2.80
CA THR A 162 18.92 9.09 -4.03
C THR A 162 17.74 9.90 -4.55
N TRP A 163 16.54 9.32 -4.58
CA TRP A 163 15.34 10.02 -5.00
C TRP A 163 15.05 11.25 -4.13
N LYS A 164 15.26 11.17 -2.81
CA LYS A 164 15.05 12.33 -1.93
C LYS A 164 16.05 13.45 -2.24
N SER A 165 17.30 13.10 -2.52
CA SER A 165 18.37 14.06 -2.83
C SER A 165 18.35 14.62 -4.25
N LEU A 166 17.57 14.05 -5.18
CA LEU A 166 17.42 14.60 -6.54
C LEU A 166 16.80 16.00 -6.53
N SER A 167 17.22 16.82 -7.50
CA SER A 167 16.67 18.16 -7.71
C SER A 167 15.20 18.11 -8.12
N SER A 168 14.49 19.23 -8.00
CA SER A 168 13.12 19.36 -8.49
C SER A 168 13.03 19.18 -10.01
N GLU A 169 14.06 19.60 -10.75
CA GLU A 169 14.14 19.48 -12.20
C GLU A 169 14.29 18.01 -12.64
N ASP A 170 15.18 17.25 -12.00
CA ASP A 170 15.36 15.83 -12.31
C ASP A 170 14.11 15.02 -11.96
N LYS A 171 13.47 15.34 -10.82
CA LYS A 171 12.20 14.74 -10.43
C LYS A 171 11.11 15.06 -11.44
N LYS A 172 11.08 16.29 -11.97
CA LYS A 172 10.05 16.76 -12.92
C LYS A 172 9.99 15.88 -14.15
N VAL A 173 11.13 15.43 -14.69
CA VAL A 173 11.16 14.50 -15.83
C VAL A 173 10.32 13.25 -15.55
N TYR A 174 10.44 12.66 -14.36
CA TYR A 174 9.66 11.48 -13.96
C TYR A 174 8.17 11.80 -13.68
N TYR A 175 7.87 13.01 -13.22
CA TYR A 175 6.47 13.47 -13.09
C TYR A 175 5.81 13.67 -14.45
N ASP A 176 6.50 14.28 -15.41
CA ASP A 176 6.01 14.50 -16.78
C ASP A 176 5.82 13.16 -17.51
N MET A 177 6.75 12.21 -17.33
CA MET A 177 6.61 10.84 -17.84
C MET A 177 5.40 10.11 -17.25
N TYR A 178 5.13 10.31 -15.96
CA TYR A 178 3.95 9.76 -15.30
C TYR A 178 2.66 10.39 -15.83
N GLU A 179 2.61 11.70 -16.02
CA GLU A 179 1.44 12.40 -16.55
C GLU A 179 1.09 11.90 -17.96
N ARG A 180 2.09 11.81 -18.85
CA ARG A 180 1.90 11.22 -20.18
C ARG A 180 1.40 9.77 -20.12
N SER A 181 1.94 8.97 -19.19
CA SER A 181 1.52 7.57 -19.02
C SER A 181 0.10 7.46 -18.46
N LYS A 182 -0.30 8.41 -17.60
CA LYS A 182 -1.65 8.52 -17.05
C LYS A 182 -2.66 8.89 -18.12
N GLU A 183 -2.35 9.83 -19.01
CA GLU A 183 -3.20 10.17 -20.15
C GLU A 183 -3.44 8.97 -21.07
N LYS A 184 -2.37 8.24 -21.42
CA LYS A 184 -2.47 7.00 -22.20
C LYS A 184 -3.38 5.97 -21.52
N TYR A 185 -3.17 5.74 -20.22
CA TYR A 185 -4.00 4.82 -19.45
C TYR A 185 -5.48 5.23 -19.44
N VAL A 186 -5.78 6.53 -19.33
CA VAL A 186 -7.17 7.02 -19.37
C VAL A 186 -7.78 6.76 -20.74
N ALA A 187 -7.07 7.03 -21.83
CA ALA A 187 -7.55 6.74 -23.18
C ALA A 187 -7.76 5.24 -23.41
N GLU A 188 -6.81 4.40 -23.01
CA GLU A 188 -6.92 2.93 -23.10
C GLU A 188 -8.09 2.40 -22.26
N MET A 189 -8.32 2.96 -21.07
CA MET A 189 -9.44 2.57 -20.21
C MET A 189 -10.79 2.95 -20.82
N GLN A 190 -10.88 4.10 -21.49
CA GLN A 190 -12.09 4.49 -22.23
C GLN A 190 -12.40 3.51 -23.35
N ILE A 191 -11.38 3.10 -24.11
CA ILE A 191 -11.51 2.09 -25.17
C ILE A 191 -11.92 0.74 -24.57
N TYR A 192 -11.29 0.33 -23.47
CA TYR A 192 -11.59 -0.92 -22.78
C TYR A 192 -13.04 -0.96 -22.28
N ASN A 193 -13.50 0.12 -21.63
CA ASN A 193 -14.88 0.20 -21.14
C ASN A 193 -15.88 0.11 -22.30
N LYS A 194 -15.64 0.84 -23.40
CA LYS A 194 -16.49 0.78 -24.59
C LYS A 194 -16.51 -0.63 -25.19
N LYS A 195 -15.35 -1.28 -25.31
CA LYS A 195 -15.24 -2.67 -25.80
C LYS A 195 -15.95 -3.68 -24.89
N SER A 196 -15.93 -3.46 -23.57
CA SER A 196 -16.62 -4.33 -22.61
C SER A 196 -18.15 -4.16 -22.65
N GLU A 197 -18.64 -3.00 -23.10
CA GLU A 197 -20.07 -2.75 -23.33
C GLU A 197 -20.54 -3.33 -24.67
N ASP A 198 -19.68 -3.32 -25.70
CA ASP A 198 -19.98 -3.85 -27.04
C ASP A 198 -19.92 -5.39 -27.14
N THR A 199 -19.46 -6.10 -26.10
CA THR A 199 -19.56 -7.57 -26.03
C THR A 199 -20.82 -7.99 -25.25
N PRO A 200 -21.97 -8.23 -25.91
CA PRO A 200 -23.10 -8.87 -25.23
C PRO A 200 -22.70 -10.30 -24.88
N ASN A 201 -22.74 -10.60 -23.59
CA ASN A 201 -22.84 -11.92 -22.97
C ASN A 201 -22.92 -13.11 -23.96
N HIS A 202 -21.77 -13.62 -24.45
CA HIS A 202 -21.74 -14.82 -25.29
C HIS A 202 -20.72 -15.83 -24.78
N MET A 203 -21.28 -16.81 -24.08
CA MET A 203 -20.88 -18.22 -23.94
C MET A 203 -19.66 -18.55 -23.08
N SER A 204 -19.95 -18.79 -21.80
CA SER A 204 -19.45 -19.99 -21.13
C SER A 204 -20.61 -20.98 -21.01
N LEU A 205 -20.89 -21.73 -22.08
CA LEU A 205 -21.59 -23.01 -21.92
C LEU A 205 -20.62 -23.96 -21.24
N ASN A 206 -20.93 -24.32 -20.00
CA ASN A 206 -20.24 -25.39 -19.29
C ASN A 206 -20.59 -26.70 -19.99
N ILE A 207 -19.59 -27.33 -20.60
CA ILE A 207 -19.67 -28.72 -21.04
C ILE A 207 -19.44 -29.57 -19.78
N THR A 208 -20.46 -30.35 -19.42
CA THR A 208 -20.44 -31.42 -18.42
C THR A 208 -19.65 -32.61 -18.94
#